data_AF-A0A259BLK3-F1
#
_entry.id   AF-A0A259BLK3-F1
#
_cell.length_a   1.000
_cell.length_b   1.000
_cell.length_c   1.000
_cell.angle_alpha   90.00
_cell.angle_beta   90.00
_cell.angle_gamma   90.00
#
_symmetry.space_group_name_H-M   'P 1'
#
loop_
_entity.id
_entity.type
_entity.pdbx_description
1 polymer ?
#
loop_
_entity_poly.entity_id
_entity_poly.type
_entity_poly.pdbx_seq_one_letter_code
_entity_poly.pdbx_strand_id
1 'polypeptide(L)'
;GKGYLNGTQTHLEFLPERTTDFIFAVFSEEFGLLGNLVLLSVYLFIMWRGFVITANASTYFTRLMAGSITLTFFTYAFVNMGMVTGILLALRAEAQPGVTVGIGDLLGHEISNVRKEAAAALGEISDPAAIASLERGFDDPDPDVRKLVRWALERCRAAA
;
A
#
# COMPACT_ATOMS: atom_id res chain seq x y z
N GLY A 1 3.14 -11.43 14.46
CA GLY A 1 2.21 -10.36 14.83
C GLY A 1 2.60 -9.84 16.19
N LYS A 2 2.35 -8.57 16.46
CA LYS A 2 2.64 -7.93 17.77
C LYS A 2 1.61 -8.31 18.85
N GLY A 3 0.53 -9.00 18.48
CA GLY A 3 -0.57 -9.37 19.37
C GLY A 3 -1.77 -8.44 19.19
N TYR A 4 -2.96 -8.98 19.46
CA TYR A 4 -4.23 -8.27 19.36
C TYR A 4 -4.21 -6.97 20.20
N LEU A 5 -4.58 -5.84 19.60
CA LEU A 5 -4.57 -4.48 20.19
C LEU A 5 -3.19 -3.88 20.53
N ASN A 6 -2.08 -4.53 20.17
CA ASN A 6 -0.73 -3.98 20.31
C ASN A 6 -0.19 -3.39 19.00
N GLY A 7 -1.06 -3.13 18.02
CA GLY A 7 -0.72 -2.49 16.76
C GLY A 7 -0.25 -1.06 16.99
N THR A 8 0.96 -0.73 16.49
CA THR A 8 1.48 0.64 16.58
C THR A 8 0.79 1.58 15.59
N GLN A 9 0.19 1.02 14.53
CA GLN A 9 -0.55 1.75 13.49
C GLN A 9 -1.93 2.25 13.97
N THR A 10 -2.47 1.73 15.08
CA THR A 10 -3.83 2.04 15.57
C THR A 10 -3.92 3.37 16.33
N HIS A 11 -2.78 3.90 16.82
CA HIS A 11 -2.76 4.98 17.82
C HIS A 11 -2.26 6.33 17.29
N LEU A 12 -1.78 6.39 16.04
CA LEU A 12 -1.30 7.64 15.47
C LEU A 12 -2.30 8.13 14.43
N GLU A 13 -2.88 9.29 14.72
CA GLU A 13 -3.92 10.02 14.00
C GLU A 13 -3.45 10.56 12.64
N PHE A 14 -2.73 9.75 11.86
CA PHE A 14 -2.18 10.11 10.56
C PHE A 14 -3.23 9.96 9.45
N LEU A 15 -3.87 11.10 9.11
CA LEU A 15 -4.53 11.44 7.84
C LEU A 15 -6.03 11.05 7.63
N PRO A 16 -6.77 11.82 6.79
CA PRO A 16 -8.22 12.04 6.91
C PRO A 16 -9.15 10.90 6.44
N GLU A 17 -8.68 9.96 5.62
CA GLU A 17 -9.52 8.95 4.95
C GLU A 17 -9.30 7.54 5.55
N ARG A 18 -10.00 7.27 6.66
CA ARG A 18 -9.71 6.11 7.56
C ARG A 18 -10.17 4.72 7.09
N THR A 19 -10.92 4.56 6.01
CA THR A 19 -11.86 3.42 5.97
C THR A 19 -11.44 2.15 5.24
N THR A 20 -10.44 2.13 4.36
CA THR A 20 -10.24 0.95 3.48
C THR A 20 -8.83 0.36 3.50
N ASP A 21 -7.78 1.18 3.45
CA ASP A 21 -6.41 0.69 3.25
C ASP A 21 -5.71 0.27 4.56
N PHE A 22 -6.15 0.82 5.70
CA PHE A 22 -5.50 0.59 6.99
C PHE A 22 -5.89 -0.72 7.69
N ILE A 23 -7.09 -1.26 7.44
CA ILE A 23 -7.55 -2.48 8.11
C ILE A 23 -6.60 -3.64 7.80
N PHE A 24 -6.14 -3.75 6.55
CA PHE A 24 -5.23 -4.82 6.15
C PHE A 24 -3.84 -4.68 6.81
N ALA A 25 -3.31 -3.45 6.87
CA ALA A 25 -2.01 -3.17 7.48
C ALA A 25 -2.04 -3.40 9.00
N VAL A 26 -3.06 -2.89 9.70
CA VAL A 26 -3.24 -3.08 11.14
C VAL A 26 -3.46 -4.55 11.47
N PHE A 27 -4.35 -5.24 10.73
CA PHE A 27 -4.61 -6.67 10.93
C PHE A 27 -3.35 -7.51 10.68
N SER A 28 -2.58 -7.19 9.64
CA SER A 28 -1.31 -7.86 9.35
C SER A 28 -0.25 -7.60 10.43
N GLU A 29 -0.22 -6.40 11.02
CA GLU A 29 0.70 -6.07 12.12
C GLU A 29 0.34 -6.83 13.40
N GLU A 30 -0.94 -6.87 13.76
CA GLU A 30 -1.43 -7.52 14.98
C GLU A 30 -1.33 -9.04 14.91
N PHE A 31 -1.87 -9.64 13.84
CA PHE A 31 -1.96 -11.10 13.68
C PHE A 31 -0.78 -11.72 12.91
N GLY A 32 0.05 -10.90 12.26
CA GLY A 32 1.20 -11.37 11.49
C GLY A 32 0.81 -12.19 10.25
N LEU A 33 1.73 -13.04 9.81
CA LEU A 33 1.59 -13.88 8.62
C LEU A 33 0.33 -14.76 8.64
N LEU A 34 0.01 -15.35 9.79
CA LEU A 34 -1.14 -16.26 9.92
C LEU A 34 -2.47 -15.52 9.76
N GLY A 35 -2.57 -14.30 10.32
CA GLY A 35 -3.73 -13.43 10.08
C GLY A 35 -3.86 -13.08 8.60
N ASN A 36 -2.76 -12.66 7.98
CA ASN A 36 -2.75 -12.31 6.56
C ASN A 36 -3.22 -13.49 5.67
N LEU A 37 -2.78 -14.72 5.96
CA LEU A 37 -3.23 -15.92 5.25
C LEU A 37 -4.74 -16.18 5.40
N VAL A 38 -5.27 -16.00 6.62
CA VAL A 38 -6.71 -16.16 6.88
C VAL A 38 -7.51 -15.10 6.13
N LEU A 39 -7.08 -13.84 6.19
CA LEU A 39 -7.75 -12.73 5.52
C LEU A 39 -7.75 -12.91 4.01
N LEU A 40 -6.61 -13.28 3.43
CA LEU A 40 -6.48 -13.60 2.00
C LEU A 40 -7.41 -14.75 1.60
N SER A 41 -7.48 -15.81 2.42
CA SER A 41 -8.35 -16.96 2.18
C SER A 41 -9.83 -16.57 2.17
N VAL A 42 -10.26 -15.69 3.09
CA VAL A 42 -11.64 -15.16 3.13
C VAL A 42 -11.94 -14.34 1.88
N TYR A 43 -11.04 -13.44 1.46
CA TYR A 43 -11.21 -12.66 0.23
C TYR A 43 -11.34 -13.56 -1.01
N LEU A 44 -10.45 -14.55 -1.15
CA LEU A 44 -10.49 -15.51 -2.24
C LEU A 44 -11.77 -16.34 -2.23
N PHE A 45 -12.25 -16.74 -1.05
CA PHE A 45 -13.50 -17.48 -0.92
C PHE A 45 -14.72 -16.64 -1.35
N ILE A 46 -14.79 -15.38 -0.91
CA ILE A 46 -15.87 -14.46 -1.33
C ILE A 46 -15.82 -14.24 -2.84
N MET A 47 -14.65 -14.01 -3.41
CA MET A 47 -14.46 -13.84 -4.85
C MET A 47 -14.89 -15.08 -5.64
N TRP A 48 -14.43 -16.26 -5.22
CA TRP A 48 -14.82 -17.53 -5.81
C TRP A 48 -16.34 -17.70 -5.81
N ARG A 49 -16.99 -17.44 -4.68
CA ARG A 49 -18.45 -17.53 -4.56
C ARG A 49 -19.17 -16.53 -5.46
N GLY A 50 -18.67 -15.30 -5.58
CA GLY A 50 -19.21 -14.28 -6.49
C GLY A 50 -19.18 -14.71 -7.95
N PHE A 51 -18.06 -15.29 -8.39
CA PHE A 51 -17.94 -15.85 -9.74
C PHE A 51 -18.87 -17.05 -9.96
N VAL A 52 -19.00 -17.95 -8.98
CA VAL A 52 -19.94 -19.08 -9.05
C VAL A 52 -21.40 -18.60 -9.16
N ILE A 53 -21.80 -17.58 -8.40
CA ILE A 53 -23.15 -17.00 -8.47
C ILE A 53 -23.38 -16.37 -9.85
N THR A 54 -22.40 -15.63 -10.37
CA THR A 54 -22.47 -15.01 -11.70
C THR A 54 -22.58 -16.07 -12.80
N ALA A 55 -21.78 -17.14 -12.75
CA ALA A 55 -21.81 -18.22 -13.73
C ALA A 55 -23.13 -19.00 -13.72
N ASN A 56 -23.75 -19.18 -12.55
CA ASN A 56 -25.00 -19.92 -12.37
C ASN A 56 -26.27 -19.05 -12.48
N ALA A 57 -26.13 -17.75 -12.76
CA ALA A 57 -27.27 -16.86 -12.88
C ALA A 57 -28.16 -17.24 -14.09
N SER A 58 -29.47 -17.33 -13.85
CA SER A 58 -30.46 -17.84 -14.81
C SER A 58 -30.79 -16.89 -15.95
N THR A 59 -30.58 -15.58 -15.79
CA THR A 59 -30.87 -14.58 -16.83
C THR A 59 -29.67 -13.70 -17.13
N TYR A 60 -29.62 -13.12 -18.33
CA TYR A 60 -28.59 -12.14 -18.70
C TYR A 60 -28.57 -10.95 -17.75
N PHE A 61 -29.73 -10.46 -17.33
CA PHE A 61 -29.82 -9.34 -16.39
C PHE A 61 -29.21 -9.69 -15.03
N THR A 62 -29.61 -10.82 -14.41
CA THR A 62 -29.05 -11.24 -13.11
C THR A 62 -27.56 -11.53 -13.20
N ARG A 63 -27.09 -12.02 -14.34
CA ARG A 63 -25.67 -12.31 -14.58
C ARG A 63 -24.85 -11.03 -14.72
N LEU A 64 -25.35 -10.02 -15.42
CA LEU A 64 -24.70 -8.71 -15.51
C LEU A 64 -24.70 -8.00 -14.15
N MET A 65 -25.80 -8.07 -13.39
CA MET A 65 -25.90 -7.49 -12.05
C MET A 65 -24.97 -8.18 -11.03
N ALA A 66 -24.99 -9.52 -10.97
CA ALA A 66 -24.08 -10.27 -10.10
C ALA A 66 -22.61 -10.08 -10.52
N GLY A 67 -22.37 -9.99 -11.83
CA GLY A 67 -21.06 -9.72 -12.40
C GLY A 67 -20.54 -8.33 -12.01
N SER A 68 -21.36 -7.28 -12.08
CA SER A 68 -20.94 -5.93 -11.68
C SER A 68 -20.62 -5.83 -10.19
N ILE A 69 -21.43 -6.44 -9.33
CA ILE A 69 -21.16 -6.49 -7.89
C ILE A 69 -19.85 -7.26 -7.62
N THR A 70 -19.66 -8.42 -8.25
CA THR A 70 -18.42 -9.21 -8.12
C THR A 70 -17.21 -8.41 -8.61
N LEU A 71 -17.35 -7.67 -9.71
CA LEU A 71 -16.31 -6.82 -10.26
C LEU A 71 -15.96 -5.66 -9.32
N THR A 72 -16.95 -5.01 -8.71
CA THR A 72 -16.71 -3.96 -7.70
C THR A 72 -15.87 -4.49 -6.54
N PHE A 73 -16.25 -5.63 -5.97
CA PHE A 73 -15.45 -6.28 -4.91
C PHE A 73 -14.04 -6.63 -5.37
N PHE A 74 -13.91 -7.17 -6.58
CA PHE A 74 -12.62 -7.47 -7.18
C PHE A 74 -11.74 -6.24 -7.30
N THR A 75 -12.27 -5.14 -7.83
CA THR A 75 -11.53 -3.88 -7.97
C THR A 75 -11.06 -3.36 -6.61
N TYR A 76 -11.90 -3.40 -5.58
CA TYR A 76 -11.48 -3.04 -4.22
C TYR A 76 -10.36 -3.94 -3.70
N ALA A 77 -10.48 -5.26 -3.83
CA ALA A 77 -9.43 -6.18 -3.39
C ALA A 77 -8.12 -5.98 -4.17
N PHE A 78 -8.21 -5.75 -5.47
CA PHE A 78 -7.07 -5.51 -6.35
C PHE A 78 -6.36 -4.19 -6.01
N VAL A 79 -7.12 -3.11 -5.78
CA VAL A 79 -6.58 -1.82 -5.35
C VAL A 79 -5.88 -1.96 -3.99
N ASN A 80 -6.54 -2.57 -3.01
CA ASN A 80 -5.98 -2.76 -1.68
C ASN A 80 -4.68 -3.58 -1.71
N MET A 81 -4.62 -4.64 -2.53
CA MET A 81 -3.37 -5.40 -2.73
C MET A 81 -2.30 -4.58 -3.47
N GLY A 82 -2.69 -3.86 -4.52
CA GLY A 82 -1.79 -3.04 -5.33
C GLY A 82 -1.12 -1.91 -4.54
N MET A 83 -1.84 -1.33 -3.57
CA MET A 83 -1.30 -0.36 -2.63
C MET A 83 -0.24 -0.98 -1.70
N VAL A 84 -0.49 -2.19 -1.19
CA VAL A 84 0.46 -2.91 -0.31
C VAL A 84 1.72 -3.32 -1.06
N THR A 85 1.62 -3.70 -2.33
CA THR A 85 2.79 -4.08 -3.16
C THR A 85 3.49 -2.89 -3.82
N GLY A 86 3.05 -1.64 -3.60
CA GLY A 86 3.63 -0.44 -4.21
C GLY A 86 3.31 -0.21 -5.69
N ILE A 87 2.85 -1.23 -6.42
CA ILE A 87 2.50 -1.16 -7.84
C ILE A 87 1.46 -0.07 -8.14
N LEU A 88 0.39 0.00 -7.34
CA LEU A 88 -0.64 1.02 -7.57
C LEU A 88 -0.17 2.42 -7.14
N LEU A 89 0.69 2.51 -6.13
CA LEU A 89 1.30 3.77 -5.71
C LEU A 89 2.14 4.39 -6.84
N ALA A 90 2.94 3.57 -7.53
CA ALA A 90 3.73 4.02 -8.68
C ALA A 90 2.84 4.62 -9.79
N LEU A 91 1.76 3.93 -10.16
CA LEU A 91 0.80 4.42 -11.17
C LEU A 91 0.11 5.73 -10.73
N ARG A 92 -0.19 5.89 -9.43
CA ARG A 92 -0.82 7.10 -8.90
C ARG A 92 0.13 8.29 -8.89
N ALA A 93 1.40 8.06 -8.59
CA ALA A 93 2.41 9.11 -8.53
C ALA A 93 2.67 9.73 -9.91
N GLU A 94 2.75 8.91 -10.96
CA GLU A 94 2.87 9.39 -12.35
C GLU A 94 1.70 10.31 -12.77
N ALA A 95 0.51 10.07 -12.21
CA ALA A 95 -0.68 10.83 -12.54
C ALA A 95 -0.77 12.20 -11.82
N GLN A 96 0.08 12.48 -10.83
CA GLN A 96 -0.11 13.59 -9.91
C GLN A 96 1.18 14.42 -9.73
N PRO A 97 1.31 15.56 -10.45
CA PRO A 97 2.53 16.36 -10.45
C PRO A 97 2.82 16.94 -9.05
N GLY A 98 4.05 16.73 -8.56
CA GLY A 98 4.50 17.24 -7.26
C GLY A 98 4.37 16.28 -6.09
N VAL A 99 3.78 15.10 -6.26
CA VAL A 99 3.71 14.07 -5.19
C VAL A 99 5.10 13.66 -4.70
N THR A 100 6.07 13.50 -5.61
CA THR A 100 7.45 13.14 -5.29
C THR A 100 8.13 14.16 -4.36
N VAL A 101 7.87 15.45 -4.56
CA VAL A 101 8.43 16.52 -3.72
C VAL A 101 7.81 16.47 -2.33
N GLY A 102 6.48 16.33 -2.24
CA GLY A 102 5.77 16.24 -0.97
C GLY A 102 6.18 15.03 -0.12
N ILE A 103 6.45 13.88 -0.75
CA ILE A 103 6.98 12.71 -0.03
C ILE A 103 8.44 12.95 0.40
N GLY A 104 9.23 13.67 -0.40
CA GLY A 104 10.59 14.06 -0.05
C GLY A 104 10.69 14.86 1.25
N ASP A 105 9.73 15.75 1.52
CA ASP A 105 9.69 16.53 2.77
C ASP A 105 9.47 15.66 4.02
N LEU A 106 8.82 14.50 3.88
CA LEU A 106 8.58 13.55 4.98
C LEU A 106 9.86 12.86 5.47
N LEU A 107 10.96 12.92 4.72
CA LEU A 107 12.27 12.44 5.19
C LEU A 107 12.82 13.28 6.36
N GLY A 108 12.27 14.46 6.63
CA GLY A 108 12.61 15.27 7.82
C GLY A 108 11.77 14.97 9.06
N HIS A 109 10.82 14.04 9.00
CA HIS A 109 9.83 13.83 10.05
C HIS A 109 10.44 13.23 11.33
N GLU A 110 10.00 13.65 12.52
CA GLU A 110 10.58 13.23 13.81
C GLU A 110 10.52 11.70 14.03
N ILE A 111 9.44 11.08 13.56
CA ILE A 111 9.19 9.64 13.67
C ILE A 111 9.97 8.87 12.60
N SER A 112 10.86 7.96 13.02
CA SER A 112 11.69 7.19 12.08
C SER A 112 10.89 6.25 11.17
N ASN A 113 9.76 5.71 11.65
CA ASN A 113 8.87 4.91 10.81
C ASN A 113 8.33 5.70 9.62
N VAL A 114 7.95 6.97 9.81
CA VAL A 114 7.46 7.83 8.71
C VAL A 114 8.58 8.06 7.68
N ARG A 115 9.81 8.28 8.13
CA ARG A 115 10.97 8.42 7.24
C ARG A 115 11.28 7.15 6.45
N LYS A 116 11.10 5.96 7.05
CA LYS A 116 11.23 4.66 6.36
C LYS A 116 10.18 4.51 5.26
N GLU A 117 8.92 4.77 5.58
CA GLU A 117 7.82 4.71 4.60
C GLU A 117 8.02 5.73 3.47
N ALA A 118 8.45 6.96 3.78
CA ALA A 118 8.76 7.97 2.78
C ALA A 118 9.89 7.53 1.84
N ALA A 119 11.00 7.01 2.38
CA ALA A 119 12.10 6.50 1.59
C ALA A 119 11.68 5.30 0.70
N ALA A 120 10.89 4.38 1.25
CA ALA A 120 10.36 3.24 0.50
C ALA A 120 9.42 3.68 -0.62
N ALA A 121 8.51 4.61 -0.35
CA ALA A 121 7.57 5.16 -1.34
C ALA A 121 8.31 5.86 -2.49
N LEU A 122 9.31 6.70 -2.20
CA LEU A 122 10.12 7.34 -3.24
C LEU A 122 10.85 6.32 -4.12
N GLY A 123 11.38 5.25 -3.51
CA GLY A 123 12.03 4.17 -4.25
C GLY A 123 11.05 3.39 -5.13
N GLU A 124 9.84 3.10 -4.65
CA GLU A 124 8.81 2.44 -5.47
C GLU A 124 8.36 3.31 -6.65
N ILE A 125 8.23 4.62 -6.44
CA ILE A 125 7.92 5.59 -7.49
C ILE A 125 9.05 5.67 -8.53
N SER A 126 10.31 5.53 -8.10
CA SER A 126 11.48 5.55 -8.98
C SER A 126 11.61 6.83 -9.83
N ASP A 127 11.11 7.97 -9.35
CA ASP A 127 11.16 9.26 -10.06
C ASP A 127 12.52 9.96 -9.82
N PRO A 128 13.25 10.38 -10.87
CA PRO A 128 14.50 11.13 -10.74
C PRO A 128 14.39 12.42 -9.91
N ALA A 129 13.21 13.05 -9.87
CA ALA A 129 12.98 14.24 -9.05
C ALA A 129 13.17 13.99 -7.54
N ALA A 130 13.07 12.73 -7.09
CA ALA A 130 13.28 12.34 -5.70
C ALA A 130 14.75 12.39 -5.23
N ILE A 131 15.71 12.36 -6.16
CA ILE A 131 17.14 12.18 -5.85
C ILE A 131 17.64 13.25 -4.88
N ALA A 132 17.29 14.52 -5.12
CA ALA A 132 17.73 15.64 -4.28
C ALA A 132 17.21 15.55 -2.83
N SER A 133 16.01 14.99 -2.64
CA SER A 133 15.43 14.77 -1.30
C SER A 133 16.04 13.55 -0.62
N LEU A 134 16.26 12.46 -1.36
CA LEU A 134 16.87 11.23 -0.85
C LEU A 134 18.34 11.43 -0.43
N GLU A 135 19.10 12.27 -1.12
CA GLU A 135 20.49 12.56 -0.76
C GLU A 135 20.62 13.20 0.64
N ARG A 136 19.58 13.88 1.13
CA ARG A 136 19.55 14.42 2.50
C ARG A 136 19.37 13.35 3.57
N GLY A 137 18.84 12.18 3.20
CA GLY A 137 18.55 11.06 4.11
C GLY A 137 19.73 10.12 4.39
N PHE A 138 20.91 10.36 3.82
CA PHE A 138 22.09 9.50 4.02
C PHE A 138 22.57 9.46 5.47
N ASP A 139 22.42 10.57 6.19
CA ASP A 139 22.89 10.72 7.58
C ASP A 139 21.76 10.52 8.61
N ASP A 140 20.66 9.86 8.22
CA ASP A 140 19.53 9.61 9.11
C ASP A 140 19.99 8.86 10.37
N PRO A 141 19.50 9.22 11.58
CA PRO A 141 19.82 8.49 12.81
C PRO A 141 19.46 7.00 12.75
N ASP A 142 18.37 6.65 12.06
CA ASP A 142 17.85 5.27 11.97
C ASP A 142 18.61 4.50 10.86
N PRO A 143 19.28 3.38 11.19
CA PRO A 143 20.05 2.59 10.22
C PRO A 143 19.19 1.98 9.10
N ASP A 144 17.91 1.73 9.35
CA ASP A 144 17.02 1.15 8.35
C ASP A 144 16.54 2.21 7.36
N VAL A 145 16.37 3.47 7.79
CA VAL A 145 16.14 4.61 6.88
C VAL A 145 17.32 4.75 5.91
N ARG A 146 18.57 4.72 6.42
CA ARG A 146 19.77 4.82 5.58
C ARG A 146 19.89 3.69 4.55
N LYS A 147 19.39 2.48 4.86
CA LYS A 147 19.35 1.36 3.90
C LYS A 147 18.30 1.62 2.82
N LEU A 148 17.11 2.04 3.21
CA LEU A 148 16.00 2.31 2.29
C LEU A 148 16.32 3.49 1.35
N VAL A 149 16.92 4.55 1.87
CA VAL A 149 17.36 5.71 1.07
C VAL A 149 18.36 5.30 -0.01
N ARG A 150 19.32 4.43 0.31
CA ARG A 150 20.29 3.89 -0.67
C ARG A 150 19.61 3.07 -1.75
N TRP A 151 18.72 2.17 -1.36
CA TRP A 151 17.93 1.37 -2.29
C TRP A 151 17.06 2.24 -3.22
N ALA A 152 16.40 3.25 -2.67
CA ALA A 152 15.56 4.18 -3.43
C ALA A 152 16.38 4.99 -4.44
N LEU A 153 17.56 5.47 -4.04
CA LEU A 153 18.48 6.19 -4.93
C LEU A 153 18.96 5.34 -6.11
N GLU A 154 19.25 4.06 -5.89
CA GLU A 154 19.62 3.14 -6.98
C GLU A 154 18.50 3.02 -8.02
N ARG A 155 17.24 2.87 -7.58
CA ARG A 155 16.07 2.82 -8.49
C ARG A 155 15.83 4.15 -9.21
N CYS A 156 15.81 5.27 -8.50
CA CYS A 156 15.60 6.59 -9.10
C CYS A 156 16.70 6.97 -10.11
N ARG A 157 17.95 6.58 -9.86
CA ARG A 157 19.06 6.81 -10.81
C ARG A 157 18.99 5.87 -12.02
N ALA A 158 18.49 4.64 -11.85
CA ALA A 158 18.29 3.71 -12.95
C ALA A 158 17.14 4.12 -13.90
N ALA A 159 16.21 4.94 -13.42
CA ALA A 159 15.07 5.46 -14.17
C ALA A 159 15.35 6.82 -14.87
N ALA A 160 16.49 7.46 -14.60
CA ALA A 160 16.94 8.73 -15.18
C ALA A 160 17.72 8.52 -16.49
#